data_AF-A0A7J4H0C5-F1
#
_entry.id   AF-A0A7J4H0C5-F1
#
_cell.length_a   1.000
_cell.length_b   1.000
_cell.length_c   1.000
_cell.angle_alpha   90.00
_cell.angle_beta   90.00
_cell.angle_gamma   90.00
#
_symmetry.space_group_name_H-M   'P 1'
#
loop_
_entity.id
_entity.type
_entity.pdbx_description
1 polymer ?
#
loop_
_entity_poly.entity_id
_entity_poly.type
_entity_poly.pdbx_seq_one_letter_code
_entity_poly.pdbx_strand_id
1 'polypeptide(L)'
;MSVKEEVTHLDRDSMEVTYLVLSGLPGMMRRVVNAWKIEKIDDNSCIVRSDTNFDLAWWILPLVPLMKLQMKGAIKSFLREMKTAAENS
;
A
#
# COMPACT_ATOMS: atom_id res chain seq x y z
N MET A 1 -2.95 -14.49 -11.03
CA MET A 1 -2.73 -13.14 -11.57
C MET A 1 -1.60 -12.51 -10.78
N SER A 2 -0.51 -12.05 -11.42
CA SER A 2 0.65 -11.48 -10.74
C SER A 2 0.71 -9.97 -10.98
N VAL A 3 0.97 -9.20 -9.92
CA VAL A 3 1.25 -7.76 -10.02
C VAL A 3 2.73 -7.55 -10.25
N LYS A 4 3.11 -6.61 -11.13
CA LYS A 4 4.51 -6.19 -11.29
C LYS A 4 4.67 -4.79 -10.72
N GLU A 5 5.71 -4.60 -9.92
CA GLU A 5 6.00 -3.37 -9.21
C GLU A 5 7.44 -2.95 -9.48
N GLU A 6 7.67 -1.65 -9.52
CA GLU A 6 8.99 -1.05 -9.66
C GLU A 6 9.25 -0.13 -8.46
N VAL A 7 10.34 -0.39 -7.73
CA VAL A 7 10.77 0.45 -6.62
C VAL A 7 11.39 1.72 -7.20
N THR A 8 10.74 2.85 -6.92
CA THR A 8 11.15 4.18 -7.40
C THR A 8 11.95 4.95 -6.36
N HIS A 9 11.79 4.61 -5.09
CA HIS A 9 12.56 5.14 -3.97
C HIS A 9 12.70 4.08 -2.89
N LEU A 10 13.90 3.92 -2.34
CA LEU A 10 14.18 3.08 -1.19
C LEU A 10 15.24 3.76 -0.34
N ASP A 11 14.87 4.10 0.88
CA ASP A 11 15.78 4.58 1.91
C ASP A 11 15.66 3.66 3.12
N ARG A 12 16.77 2.96 3.40
CA ARG A 12 16.83 1.98 4.49
C ARG A 12 17.04 2.64 5.85
N ASP A 13 17.67 3.82 5.88
CA ASP A 13 17.99 4.53 7.11
C ASP A 13 16.74 5.21 7.65
N SER A 14 15.93 5.81 6.78
CA SER A 14 14.63 6.40 7.15
C SER A 14 13.46 5.39 7.11
N MET A 15 13.71 4.15 6.68
CA MET A 15 12.72 3.08 6.51
C MET A 15 11.54 3.50 5.62
N GLU A 16 11.88 4.06 4.46
CA GLU A 16 10.93 4.55 3.45
C GLU A 16 11.05 3.76 2.15
N VAL A 17 9.91 3.40 1.57
CA VAL A 17 9.86 2.77 0.25
C VAL A 17 8.71 3.32 -0.56
N THR A 18 8.98 3.71 -1.80
CA THR A 18 7.96 4.10 -2.78
C THR A 18 8.08 3.24 -4.01
N TYR A 19 6.95 2.69 -4.47
CA TYR A 19 6.90 1.86 -5.66
C TYR A 19 5.70 2.18 -6.54
N LEU A 20 5.90 1.98 -7.84
CA LEU A 20 4.90 2.12 -8.89
C LEU A 20 4.41 0.73 -9.30
N VAL A 21 3.09 0.57 -9.42
CA VAL A 21 2.53 -0.65 -9.99
C VAL A 21 2.52 -0.52 -11.52
N LEU A 22 3.27 -1.40 -12.20
CA LEU A 22 3.44 -1.38 -13.66
C LEU A 22 2.35 -2.17 -14.39
N SER A 23 1.91 -3.30 -13.81
CA SER A 23 0.91 -4.18 -14.45
C SER A 23 0.22 -5.10 -13.45
N GLY A 24 -0.87 -5.72 -13.87
CA GLY A 24 -1.72 -6.54 -13.00
C GLY A 24 -2.81 -5.75 -12.28
N LEU A 25 -2.97 -4.47 -12.62
CA LEU A 25 -4.08 -3.64 -12.16
C LEU A 25 -5.35 -3.90 -13.00
N PRO A 26 -6.55 -3.80 -12.40
CA PRO A 26 -7.80 -3.76 -13.15
C PRO A 26 -7.83 -2.55 -14.10
N GLY A 27 -8.45 -2.67 -15.27
CA GLY A 27 -8.44 -1.61 -16.31
C GLY A 27 -9.03 -0.25 -15.90
N MET A 28 -9.72 -0.18 -14.75
CA MET A 28 -10.20 1.06 -14.15
C MET A 28 -9.12 1.83 -13.36
N MET A 29 -8.03 1.16 -12.94
CA MET A 29 -6.89 1.75 -12.25
C MET A 29 -5.77 1.97 -13.28
N ARG A 30 -5.55 3.22 -13.66
CA ARG A 30 -4.58 3.59 -14.69
C ARG A 30 -3.16 3.64 -14.15
N ARG A 31 -3.01 4.06 -12.89
CA ARG A 31 -1.74 4.16 -12.20
C ARG A 31 -1.96 4.01 -10.70
N VAL A 32 -1.03 3.33 -10.03
CA VAL A 32 -1.01 3.22 -8.57
C VAL A 32 0.42 3.44 -8.08
N VAL A 33 0.59 4.39 -7.17
CA VAL A 33 1.85 4.65 -6.48
C VAL A 33 1.61 4.43 -5.00
N ASN A 34 2.42 3.56 -4.39
CA ASN A 34 2.40 3.30 -2.96
C ASN A 34 3.67 3.86 -2.34
N ALA A 35 3.51 4.65 -1.28
CA ALA A 35 4.60 5.07 -0.41
C ALA A 35 4.35 4.50 1.00
N TRP A 36 5.37 3.89 1.58
CA TRP A 36 5.35 3.35 2.92
C TRP A 36 6.47 3.96 3.73
N LYS A 37 6.19 4.21 5.00
CA LYS A 37 7.16 4.67 5.98
C LYS A 37 6.93 3.95 7.31
N ILE A 38 8.01 3.52 7.93
CA ILE A 38 7.99 2.92 9.26
C ILE A 38 8.68 3.86 10.23
N GLU A 39 7.96 4.29 11.26
CA GLU A 39 8.49 5.13 12.33
C GLU A 39 8.59 4.31 13.60
N LYS A 40 9.80 4.12 14.12
CA LYS A 40 10.01 3.47 15.41
C LYS A 40 9.47 4.37 16.53
N ILE A 41 8.66 3.80 17.43
CA ILE A 41 8.26 4.49 18.67
C ILE A 41 9.18 4.05 19.81
N ASP A 42 9.33 2.73 19.99
CA ASP A 42 10.19 2.09 20.97
C ASP A 42 10.72 0.75 20.44
N ASP A 43 11.38 -0.05 21.28
CA ASP A 43 12.00 -1.31 20.86
C ASP A 43 11.01 -2.39 20.42
N ASN A 44 9.73 -2.28 20.80
CA ASN A 44 8.69 -3.27 20.53
C ASN A 44 7.51 -2.69 19.72
N SER A 45 7.51 -1.39 19.40
CA SER A 45 6.39 -0.75 18.73
C SER A 45 6.83 0.23 17.64
N CYS A 46 6.03 0.29 16.57
CA CYS A 46 6.25 1.19 15.44
C CYS A 46 4.91 1.69 14.89
N ILE A 47 4.98 2.79 14.15
CA ILE A 47 3.88 3.29 13.31
C ILE A 47 4.24 2.97 11.86
N VAL A 48 3.35 2.24 11.20
CA VAL A 48 3.43 2.04 9.75
C VAL A 48 2.47 3.02 9.08
N ARG A 49 3.01 3.91 8.25
CA ARG A 49 2.24 4.85 7.43
C ARG A 49 2.22 4.37 5.99
N SER A 50 1.05 4.46 5.37
CA SER A 50 0.81 4.11 3.97
C SER A 50 0.12 5.27 3.30
N ASP A 51 0.75 5.79 2.25
CA ASP A 51 0.17 6.80 1.37
C ASP A 51 0.06 6.21 -0.03
N THR A 52 -1.16 5.91 -0.46
CA THR A 52 -1.44 5.35 -1.78
C THR A 52 -2.19 6.35 -2.64
N ASN A 53 -1.63 6.62 -3.82
CA ASN A 53 -2.25 7.46 -4.84
C ASN A 53 -2.73 6.60 -6.01
N PHE A 54 -3.99 6.81 -6.40
CA PHE A 54 -4.64 6.09 -7.48
C PHE A 54 -5.08 7.06 -8.57
N ASP A 55 -4.64 6.81 -9.81
CA ASP A 55 -5.24 7.45 -10.98
C ASP A 55 -6.35 6.54 -11.50
N LEU A 56 -7.59 6.98 -11.30
CA LEU A 56 -8.78 6.22 -11.64
C LEU A 56 -9.40 6.70 -12.95
N ALA A 57 -10.04 5.78 -13.67
CA ALA A 57 -10.89 6.15 -14.80
C ALA A 57 -12.12 6.92 -14.30
N TRP A 58 -12.45 8.05 -14.95
CA TRP A 58 -13.50 8.97 -14.50
C TRP A 58 -14.89 8.33 -14.33
N TRP A 59 -15.21 7.29 -15.09
CA TRP A 59 -16.49 6.59 -15.02
C TRP A 59 -16.65 5.72 -13.76
N ILE A 60 -15.56 5.45 -13.02
CA ILE A 60 -15.61 4.70 -11.76
C ILE A 60 -15.98 5.58 -10.55
N LEU A 61 -16.04 6.91 -10.72
CA LEU A 61 -16.30 7.86 -9.63
C LEU A 61 -17.50 7.50 -8.74
N PRO A 62 -18.66 7.03 -9.27
CA PRO A 62 -19.78 6.63 -8.44
C PRO A 62 -19.48 5.45 -7.49
N LEU A 63 -18.53 4.58 -7.83
CA LEU A 63 -18.16 3.40 -7.05
C LEU A 63 -17.01 3.67 -6.06
N VAL A 64 -16.37 4.84 -6.12
CA VAL A 64 -15.24 5.20 -5.25
C VAL A 64 -15.53 5.04 -3.75
N PRO A 65 -16.70 5.43 -3.22
CA PRO A 65 -17.00 5.25 -1.80
C PRO A 65 -16.96 3.77 -1.38
N LEU A 66 -17.52 2.88 -2.19
CA LEU A 66 -17.51 1.44 -1.94
C LEU A 66 -16.09 0.89 -2.00
N MET A 67 -15.31 1.29 -3.02
CA MET A 67 -13.92 0.89 -3.15
C MET A 67 -13.08 1.31 -1.93
N LYS A 68 -13.28 2.53 -1.41
CA LYS A 68 -12.57 3.01 -0.21
C LYS A 68 -12.86 2.13 1.01
N LEU A 69 -14.11 1.73 1.21
CA LEU A 69 -14.50 0.84 2.31
C LEU A 69 -13.81 -0.53 2.19
N GLN A 70 -13.81 -1.11 0.99
CA GLN A 70 -13.16 -2.39 0.72
C GLN A 70 -11.63 -2.30 0.91
N MET A 71 -11.01 -1.23 0.40
CA MET A 71 -9.56 -1.00 0.52
C MET A 71 -9.13 -0.86 1.98
N LYS A 72 -9.92 -0.14 2.80
CA LYS A 72 -9.66 0.00 4.24
C LYS A 72 -9.65 -1.36 4.95
N GLY A 73 -10.57 -2.25 4.58
CA GLY A 73 -10.61 -3.62 5.10
C GLY A 73 -9.38 -4.43 4.70
N ALA A 74 -8.99 -4.37 3.41
CA ALA A 74 -7.84 -5.07 2.88
C ALA A 74 -6.52 -4.62 3.54
N ILE A 75 -6.28 -3.29 3.63
CA ILE A 75 -5.09 -2.73 4.29
C ILE A 75 -5.02 -3.17 5.76
N LYS A 76 -6.15 -3.17 6.47
CA LYS A 76 -6.18 -3.61 7.88
C LYS A 76 -5.84 -5.10 8.02
N SER A 77 -6.30 -5.96 7.10
CA SER A 77 -5.93 -7.39 7.09
C SER A 77 -4.44 -7.56 6.82
N PHE A 78 -3.95 -6.89 5.78
CA PHE A 78 -2.55 -6.94 5.39
C PHE A 78 -1.61 -6.50 6.51
N LEU A 79 -1.88 -5.36 7.17
CA LEU A 79 -1.09 -4.90 8.32
C LEU A 79 -1.12 -5.88 9.50
N ARG A 80 -2.25 -6.57 9.70
CA ARG A 80 -2.36 -7.60 10.73
C ARG A 80 -1.51 -8.82 10.39
N GLU A 81 -1.58 -9.29 9.15
CA GLU A 81 -0.76 -10.41 8.66
C GLU A 81 0.73 -10.10 8.71
N MET A 82 1.13 -8.89 8.29
CA MET A 82 2.51 -8.41 8.43
C MET A 82 2.98 -8.42 9.88
N LYS A 83 2.15 -7.92 10.81
CA LYS A 83 2.46 -7.95 12.24
C LYS A 83 2.69 -9.38 12.71
N THR A 84 1.77 -10.29 12.41
CA THR A 84 1.89 -11.71 12.78
C THR A 84 3.12 -12.38 12.16
N ALA A 85 3.47 -12.02 10.92
CA ALA A 85 4.68 -12.54 10.27
C ALA A 85 5.95 -12.04 10.97
N ALA A 86 6.01 -10.75 11.31
CA ALA A 86 7.16 -10.15 12.00
C ALA A 86 7.32 -10.64 13.44
N GLU A 87 6.23 -10.96 14.14
CA GLU A 87 6.28 -11.52 15.50
C GLU A 87 6.73 -12.99 15.51
N ASN A 88 6.61 -13.71 14.39
CA ASN A 88 6.95 -15.13 14.25
C ASN A 88 8.26 -15.37 13.47
N SER A 89 8.94 -14.32 13.02
CA SER A 89 10.23 -14.38 12.31
C SER A 89 11.40 -14.24 13.26
#